data_AF-A0A291FJ17-F1
#
_entry.id   AF-A0A291FJ17-F1
#
_cell.length_a   1.000
_cell.length_b   1.000
_cell.length_c   1.000
_cell.angle_alpha   90.00
_cell.angle_beta   90.00
_cell.angle_gamma   90.00
#
_symmetry.space_group_name_H-M   'P 1'
#
loop_
_entity.id
_entity.type
_entity.pdbx_description
1 polymer ?
#
loop_
_entity_poly.entity_id
_entity_poly.type
_entity_poly.pdbx_seq_one_letter_code
_entity_poly.pdbx_strand_id
1 'polypeptide(L)'
;MEHDKKTAQDALKKSQGHVLVHGRTGTGKSKLLEEATIPDSRYFHFSKMCGATCYPDLHFLCRTNEDIYLDHILDAKESTVILDSVEFPQNINDSFLYDFFKNHERQREASYCCCIYF
;
A
#
# COMPACT_ATOMS: atom_id res chain seq x y z
N MET A 1 1.01 20.89 -13.08
CA MET A 1 1.38 20.40 -11.73
C MET A 1 0.19 20.38 -10.77
N GLU A 2 -0.37 21.52 -10.34
CA GLU A 2 -1.48 21.48 -9.35
C GLU A 2 -2.76 20.81 -9.90
N HIS A 3 -3.04 21.04 -11.19
CA HIS A 3 -4.13 20.37 -11.91
C HIS A 3 -3.94 18.84 -11.96
N ASP A 4 -2.72 18.38 -12.24
CA ASP A 4 -2.39 16.95 -12.39
C ASP A 4 -2.49 16.22 -11.05
N LYS A 5 -2.02 16.89 -9.98
CA LYS A 5 -2.14 16.43 -8.60
C LYS A 5 -3.61 16.21 -8.21
N LYS A 6 -4.46 17.22 -8.43
CA LYS A 6 -5.89 17.13 -8.12
C LYS A 6 -6.57 16.02 -8.92
N THR A 7 -6.21 15.88 -10.19
CA THR A 7 -6.74 14.80 -11.06
C THR A 7 -6.38 13.42 -10.51
N ALA A 8 -5.12 13.22 -10.09
CA ALA A 8 -4.69 11.96 -9.47
C ALA A 8 -5.43 11.66 -8.16
N GLN A 9 -5.62 12.66 -7.31
CA GLN A 9 -6.36 12.52 -6.04
C GLN A 9 -7.82 12.16 -6.29
N ASP A 10 -8.48 12.81 -7.25
CA ASP A 10 -9.86 12.51 -7.61
C ASP A 10 -10.01 11.09 -8.20
N ALA A 11 -9.00 10.62 -8.95
CA ALA A 11 -8.97 9.25 -9.46
C ALA A 11 -8.81 8.22 -8.32
N LEU A 12 -7.93 8.48 -7.36
CA LEU A 12 -7.73 7.63 -6.18
C LEU A 12 -9.01 7.49 -5.35
N LYS A 13 -9.72 8.61 -5.09
CA LYS A 13 -10.97 8.63 -4.32
C LYS A 13 -12.11 7.84 -4.97
N LYS A 14 -12.12 7.76 -6.30
CA LYS A 14 -13.18 7.10 -7.08
C LYS A 14 -12.83 5.66 -7.46
N SER A 15 -11.59 5.24 -7.21
CA SER A 15 -11.16 3.89 -7.56
C SER A 15 -11.93 2.85 -6.76
N GLN A 16 -12.41 1.82 -7.46
CA GLN A 16 -13.01 0.62 -6.88
C GLN A 16 -12.16 -0.61 -7.25
N GLY A 17 -10.85 -0.44 -7.33
CA GLY A 17 -9.91 -1.51 -7.67
C GLY A 17 -8.57 -1.28 -7.00
N HIS A 18 -7.69 -2.29 -7.10
CA HIS A 18 -6.32 -2.17 -6.63
C HIS A 18 -5.55 -1.11 -7.46
N VAL A 19 -4.89 -0.18 -6.78
CA VAL A 19 -4.12 0.90 -7.40
C VAL A 19 -2.66 0.76 -7.03
N LEU A 20 -1.77 0.81 -8.02
CA LEU A 20 -0.34 0.92 -7.81
C LEU A 20 0.14 2.33 -8.11
N VAL A 21 0.68 3.00 -7.10
CA VAL A 21 1.33 4.31 -7.22
C VAL A 21 2.84 4.07 -7.24
N HIS A 22 3.49 4.36 -8.37
CA HIS A 22 4.91 4.13 -8.55
C HIS A 22 5.66 5.40 -8.96
N GLY A 23 6.97 5.44 -8.70
CA GLY A 23 7.84 6.53 -9.12
C GLY A 23 9.07 6.62 -8.23
N ARG A 24 10.05 7.45 -8.60
CA ARG A 24 11.31 7.59 -7.85
C ARG A 24 11.10 8.02 -6.39
N THR A 25 12.05 7.70 -5.52
CA THR A 25 12.11 8.25 -4.16
C THR A 25 12.15 9.77 -4.16
N GLY A 26 11.45 10.41 -3.21
CA GLY A 26 11.41 11.86 -3.06
C GLY A 26 10.40 12.59 -3.97
N THR A 27 9.60 11.88 -4.77
CA THR A 27 8.59 12.50 -5.67
C THR A 27 7.27 12.87 -4.98
N GLY A 28 7.14 12.65 -3.68
CA GLY A 28 5.96 13.06 -2.90
C GLY A 28 4.76 12.11 -2.98
N LYS A 29 4.95 10.83 -3.33
CA LYS A 29 3.87 9.83 -3.41
C LYS A 29 3.09 9.66 -2.09
N SER A 30 3.79 9.50 -0.97
CA SER A 30 3.16 9.39 0.36
C SER A 30 2.36 10.65 0.68
N LYS A 31 2.94 11.84 0.43
CA LYS A 31 2.25 13.13 0.60
C LYS A 31 1.01 13.25 -0.29
N LEU A 32 1.06 12.75 -1.54
CA LEU A 32 -0.09 12.72 -2.44
C LEU A 32 -1.24 11.90 -1.85
N LEU A 33 -0.95 10.71 -1.30
CA LEU A 33 -1.96 9.84 -0.69
C LEU A 33 -2.50 10.39 0.63
N GLU A 34 -1.62 10.91 1.50
CA GLU A 34 -2.02 11.57 2.76
C GLU A 34 -2.98 12.74 2.49
N GLU A 35 -2.67 13.58 1.51
CA GLU A 35 -3.53 14.71 1.11
C GLU A 35 -4.77 14.28 0.33
N ALA A 36 -4.75 13.11 -0.31
CA ALA A 36 -5.88 12.60 -1.07
C ALA A 36 -7.08 12.26 -0.20
N THR A 37 -6.96 12.11 1.13
CA THR A 37 -8.10 11.87 2.04
C THR A 37 -9.06 10.80 1.51
N ILE A 38 -8.52 9.63 1.16
CA ILE A 38 -9.29 8.52 0.59
C ILE A 38 -10.34 8.06 1.63
N PRO A 39 -11.64 8.04 1.27
CA PRO A 39 -12.70 7.70 2.23
C PRO A 39 -12.60 6.24 2.67
N ASP A 40 -13.03 5.96 3.91
CA ASP A 40 -13.09 4.61 4.47
C ASP A 40 -11.80 3.80 4.22
N SER A 41 -10.67 4.38 4.64
CA SER A 41 -9.36 3.81 4.40
C SER A 41 -8.51 3.65 5.65
N ARG A 42 -7.67 2.60 5.66
CA ARG A 42 -6.65 2.34 6.68
C ARG A 42 -5.26 2.48 6.09
N TYR A 43 -4.43 3.31 6.71
CA TYR A 43 -3.08 3.62 6.22
C TYR A 43 -2.02 2.84 6.99
N PHE A 44 -1.18 2.09 6.27
CA PHE A 44 -0.01 1.39 6.81
C PHE A 44 1.26 2.02 6.26
N HIS A 45 2.03 2.66 7.14
CA HIS A 45 3.29 3.32 6.78
C HIS A 45 4.48 2.48 7.25
N PHE A 46 4.94 1.55 6.42
CA PHE A 46 5.92 0.53 6.84
C PHE A 46 7.26 1.13 7.28
N SER A 47 7.71 2.22 6.67
CA SER A 47 8.94 2.88 7.11
C SER A 47 8.87 3.41 8.55
N LYS A 48 7.69 3.79 9.04
CA LYS A 48 7.46 4.22 10.42
C LYS A 48 7.20 3.02 11.34
N MET A 49 6.45 2.03 10.86
CA MET A 49 6.09 0.84 11.63
C MET A 49 7.30 -0.06 11.90
N CYS A 50 8.13 -0.34 10.89
CA CYS A 50 9.28 -1.24 11.03
C CYS A 50 10.35 -0.73 11.99
N GLY A 51 10.51 0.59 12.11
CA GLY A 51 11.42 1.19 13.10
C GLY A 51 11.07 0.86 14.56
N ALA A 52 9.86 0.38 14.83
CA ALA A 52 9.42 -0.07 16.14
C ALA A 52 9.40 -1.61 16.30
N THR A 53 9.92 -2.36 15.31
CA THR A 53 9.88 -3.84 15.27
C THR A 53 11.27 -4.46 15.38
N CYS A 54 11.34 -5.79 15.33
CA CYS A 54 12.59 -6.56 15.29
C CYS A 54 13.39 -6.38 13.98
N TYR A 55 12.84 -5.71 12.97
CA TYR A 55 13.53 -5.37 11.72
C TYR A 55 13.64 -3.85 11.51
N PRO A 56 14.43 -3.15 12.35
CA PRO A 56 14.54 -1.69 12.29
C PRO A 56 15.08 -1.17 10.95
N ASP A 57 15.86 -1.98 10.23
CA ASP A 57 16.49 -1.63 8.96
C ASP A 57 15.61 -1.94 7.73
N LEU A 58 14.48 -2.65 7.90
CA LEU A 58 13.56 -2.98 6.80
C LEU A 58 12.45 -1.94 6.71
N HIS A 59 12.68 -0.83 6.01
CA HIS A 59 11.72 0.29 5.93
C HIS A 59 10.53 0.09 4.97
N PHE A 60 10.25 -1.15 4.57
CA PHE A 60 9.20 -1.49 3.60
C PHE A 60 8.59 -2.86 3.93
N LEU A 61 7.38 -3.12 3.45
CA LEU A 61 6.75 -4.43 3.51
C LEU A 61 7.35 -5.36 2.46
N CYS A 62 7.86 -6.51 2.89
CA CYS A 62 8.41 -7.55 2.06
C CYS A 62 8.11 -8.93 2.64
N ARG A 63 8.50 -9.98 1.91
CA ARG A 63 8.28 -11.37 2.34
C ARG A 63 8.95 -11.72 3.68
N THR A 64 10.03 -11.03 4.01
CA THR A 64 10.80 -11.27 5.25
C THR A 64 10.10 -10.76 6.51
N ASN A 65 9.22 -9.75 6.38
CA ASN A 65 8.56 -9.11 7.52
C ASN A 65 7.03 -9.10 7.41
N GLU A 66 6.46 -9.84 6.45
CA GLU A 66 5.01 -9.87 6.20
C GLU A 66 4.22 -10.36 7.41
N ASP A 67 4.76 -11.36 8.13
CA ASP A 67 4.15 -12.01 9.28
C ASP A 67 3.85 -11.04 10.43
N ILE A 68 4.62 -9.96 10.55
CA ILE A 68 4.43 -8.93 11.56
C ILE A 68 3.15 -8.12 11.30
N TYR A 69 2.78 -7.94 10.03
CA TYR A 69 1.74 -7.00 9.63
C TYR A 69 0.53 -7.66 9.00
N LEU A 70 0.67 -8.90 8.53
CA LEU A 70 -0.35 -9.58 7.75
C LEU A 70 -1.68 -9.65 8.48
N ASP A 71 -1.70 -10.08 9.75
CA ASP A 71 -2.93 -10.14 10.55
C ASP A 71 -3.59 -8.76 10.67
N HIS A 72 -2.82 -7.70 10.85
CA HIS A 72 -3.36 -6.34 10.94
C HIS A 72 -3.94 -5.83 9.61
N ILE A 73 -3.33 -6.23 8.49
CA ILE A 73 -3.81 -5.91 7.14
C ILE A 73 -5.10 -6.68 6.86
N LEU A 74 -5.16 -7.96 7.23
CA LEU A 74 -6.33 -8.83 7.07
C LEU A 74 -7.50 -8.43 7.99
N ASP A 75 -7.20 -7.91 9.18
CA ASP A 75 -8.19 -7.42 10.14
C ASP A 75 -8.72 -6.01 9.79
N ALA A 76 -8.24 -5.39 8.71
CA ALA A 76 -8.77 -4.11 8.26
C ALA A 76 -10.26 -4.24 7.90
N LYS A 77 -11.08 -3.36 8.48
CA LYS A 77 -12.53 -3.33 8.24
C LYS A 77 -12.91 -2.31 7.16
N GLU A 78 -11.96 -1.45 6.84
CA GLU A 78 -12.05 -0.40 5.86
C GLU A 78 -12.11 -0.98 4.45
N SER A 79 -12.94 -0.38 3.60
CA SER A 79 -13.04 -0.78 2.19
C SER A 79 -11.77 -0.49 1.40
N THR A 80 -10.87 0.36 1.90
CA THR A 80 -9.56 0.59 1.29
C THR A 80 -8.42 0.44 2.29
N VAL A 81 -7.42 -0.36 1.94
CA VAL A 81 -6.15 -0.45 2.64
C VAL A 81 -5.08 0.27 1.82
N ILE A 82 -4.29 1.13 2.46
CA ILE A 82 -3.18 1.84 1.83
C ILE A 82 -1.89 1.27 2.40
N LEU A 83 -1.04 0.73 1.52
CA LEU A 83 0.25 0.13 1.84
C LEU A 83 1.37 1.04 1.33
N ASP A 84 1.99 1.81 2.23
CA ASP A 84 3.05 2.75 1.91
C ASP A 84 4.45 2.19 2.22
N SER A 85 5.32 2.21 1.21
CA SER A 85 6.62 1.54 1.15
C SER A 85 6.49 0.02 1.11
N VAL A 86 6.39 -0.53 -0.11
CA VAL A 86 6.32 -1.97 -0.38
C VAL A 86 7.46 -2.41 -1.30
N GLU A 87 7.94 -3.64 -1.16
CA GLU A 87 8.94 -4.23 -2.04
C GLU A 87 8.28 -4.92 -3.25
N PHE A 88 8.84 -4.67 -4.44
CA PHE A 88 8.61 -5.50 -5.61
C PHE A 88 9.95 -6.11 -6.07
N PRO A 89 10.16 -7.42 -5.88
CA PRO A 89 11.35 -8.09 -6.37
C PRO A 89 11.39 -8.11 -7.90
N GLN A 90 12.59 -8.34 -8.46
CA GLN A 90 12.77 -8.47 -9.92
C GLN A 90 11.92 -9.59 -10.53
N ASN A 91 11.74 -10.68 -9.79
CA ASN A 91 10.84 -11.76 -10.12
C ASN A 91 9.52 -11.56 -9.39
N ILE A 92 8.45 -11.25 -10.12
CA ILE A 92 7.13 -10.98 -9.55
C ILE A 92 6.56 -12.16 -8.73
N ASN A 93 6.98 -13.40 -9.00
CA ASN A 93 6.53 -14.57 -8.25
C ASN A 93 7.09 -14.61 -6.81
N ASP A 94 8.12 -13.80 -6.53
CA ASP A 94 8.68 -13.66 -5.19
C ASP A 94 8.02 -12.49 -4.43
N SER A 95 7.10 -11.75 -5.07
CA SER A 95 6.42 -10.60 -4.48
C SER A 95 5.32 -11.06 -3.52
N PHE A 96 5.48 -10.72 -2.24
CA PHE A 96 4.41 -10.85 -1.25
C PHE A 96 3.11 -10.19 -1.73
N LEU A 97 3.19 -8.97 -2.29
CA LEU A 97 1.98 -8.26 -2.76
C LEU A 97 1.28 -8.99 -3.90
N TYR A 98 2.04 -9.59 -4.82
CA TYR A 98 1.45 -10.38 -5.89
C TYR A 98 0.70 -11.59 -5.33
N ASP A 99 1.31 -12.33 -4.40
CA ASP A 99 0.67 -13.45 -3.71
C ASP A 99 -0.55 -12.98 -2.90
N PHE A 100 -0.45 -11.85 -2.20
CA PHE A 100 -1.51 -11.23 -1.44
C PHE A 100 -2.73 -10.93 -2.32
N PHE A 101 -2.55 -10.25 -3.46
CA PHE A 101 -3.65 -9.94 -4.38
C PHE A 101 -4.25 -11.19 -5.01
N LYS A 102 -3.41 -12.12 -5.46
CA LYS A 102 -3.84 -13.38 -6.08
C LYS A 102 -4.69 -14.22 -5.13
N ASN A 103 -4.38 -14.21 -3.84
CA ASN A 103 -5.13 -14.95 -2.83
C ASN A 103 -6.37 -14.20 -2.34
N HIS A 104 -6.33 -12.86 -2.27
CA HIS A 104 -7.48 -12.03 -1.91
C HIS A 104 -8.59 -11.99 -2.97
N GLU A 105 -8.27 -12.13 -4.26
CA GLU A 105 -9.31 -12.27 -5.30
C GLU A 105 -10.23 -13.49 -5.07
N ARG A 106 -9.78 -14.48 -4.31
CA ARG A 106 -10.59 -15.65 -3.90
C ARG A 106 -11.44 -15.42 -2.66
N GLN A 107 -11.12 -14.42 -1.83
CA GLN A 107 -11.82 -14.10 -0.59
C GLN A 107 -12.52 -12.75 -0.75
N ARG A 108 -13.74 -12.77 -1.31
CA ARG A 108 -14.58 -11.58 -1.49
C ARG A 108 -15.06 -11.03 -0.15
N GLU A 109 -14.27 -10.19 0.50
CA GLU A 109 -14.78 -9.12 1.37
C GLU A 109 -13.93 -7.85 1.16
N ALA A 110 -14.29 -7.12 0.10
CA ALA A 110 -14.30 -5.66 -0.05
C ALA A 110 -13.14 -4.76 0.40
N SER A 111 -11.90 -5.22 0.61
CA SER A 111 -10.76 -4.31 0.80
C SER A 111 -9.96 -4.08 -0.50
N TYR A 112 -10.12 -2.90 -1.08
CA TYR A 112 -9.24 -2.39 -2.16
C TYR A 112 -7.88 -2.05 -1.59
N CYS A 113 -6.83 -2.13 -2.41
CA CYS A 113 -5.47 -1.86 -1.96
C CYS A 113 -4.80 -0.80 -2.80
N CYS A 114 -4.26 0.22 -2.16
CA CYS A 114 -3.42 1.23 -2.80
C CYS A 114 -1.97 1.06 -2.34
N CYS A 115 -1.08 0.67 -3.24
CA CYS A 115 0.33 0.40 -2.92
C CYS A 115 1.25 1.52 -3.40
N ILE A 116 2.24 1.92 -2.58
CA ILE A 116 3.30 2.84 -3.00
C ILE A 116 4.62 2.09 -3.22
N TYR A 117 5.05 2.02 -4.48
CA TYR A 117 6.34 1.46 -4.87
C TYR A 117 7.36 2.54 -5.22
N PHE A 118 8.62 2.32 -4.82
CA PHE A 118 9.74 3.27 -4.94
C PHE A 118 10.76 2.86 -6.00
#